data_AF-A0A6L6L8E1-F1
#
_entry.id   AF-A0A6L6L8E1-F1
#
_cell.length_a   1.000
_cell.length_b   1.000
_cell.length_c   1.000
_cell.angle_alpha   90.00
_cell.angle_beta   90.00
_cell.angle_gamma   90.00
#
_symmetry.space_group_name_H-M   'P 1'
#
loop_
_entity.id
_entity.type
_entity.pdbx_description
1 polymer ?
#
loop_
_entity_poly.entity_id
_entity_poly.type
_entity_poly.pdbx_seq_one_letter_code
_entity_poly.pdbx_strand_id
1 'polypeptide(L)'
;MTENEAIEELKYDCNELGKAIPCDTSWGKSFENAYAMAINALEEIEQYRTIGTVEECQKAMTVRREVQEIVDQQLIAGENSYEEIYACFWEIVKVVQANY
;
A
#
# COMPACT_ATOMS: atom_id res chain seq x y z
N MET A 1 11.82 5.77 -17.03
CA MET A 1 10.97 6.70 -16.28
C MET A 1 10.21 5.92 -15.23
N THR A 2 10.80 5.86 -14.05
CA THR A 2 10.13 5.46 -12.80
C THR A 2 9.31 6.65 -12.28
N GLU A 3 8.40 6.40 -11.33
CA GLU A 3 7.62 7.45 -10.67
C GLU A 3 8.55 8.50 -10.02
N ASN A 4 9.66 8.07 -9.41
CA ASN A 4 10.66 8.97 -8.83
C ASN A 4 11.37 9.83 -9.87
N GLU A 5 11.73 9.26 -11.02
CA GLU A 5 12.30 10.04 -12.13
C GLU A 5 11.30 11.11 -12.62
N ALA A 6 10.02 10.76 -12.73
CA ALA A 6 8.97 11.70 -13.14
C ALA A 6 8.71 12.79 -12.08
N ILE A 7 8.72 12.45 -10.80
CA ILE A 7 8.57 13.42 -9.70
C ILE A 7 9.72 14.43 -9.71
N GLU A 8 10.97 13.97 -9.86
CA GLU A 8 12.14 14.86 -9.91
C GLU A 8 12.11 15.77 -11.14
N GLU A 9 11.70 15.26 -12.30
CA GLU A 9 11.52 16.06 -13.52
C GLU A 9 10.43 17.13 -13.33
N LEU A 10 9.28 16.77 -12.76
CA LEU A 10 8.19 17.72 -12.47
C LEU A 10 8.61 18.80 -11.45
N LYS A 11 9.37 18.42 -10.42
CA LYS A 11 9.92 19.39 -9.44
C LYS A 11 10.91 20.35 -10.10
N TYR A 12 11.78 19.83 -10.96
CA TYR A 12 12.74 20.64 -11.73
C TYR A 12 12.01 21.61 -12.66
N ASP A 13 11.05 21.13 -13.44
CA ASP A 13 10.26 21.94 -14.36
C ASP A 13 9.48 23.03 -13.65
N CYS A 14 8.83 22.72 -12.52
CA CYS A 14 8.11 23.70 -11.72
C CYS A 14 9.06 24.80 -11.20
N ASN A 15 10.29 24.44 -10.81
CA ASN A 15 11.29 25.39 -10.33
C ASN A 15 11.93 26.22 -11.45
N GLU A 16 12.19 25.66 -12.63
CA GLU A 16 12.86 26.36 -13.72
C GLU A 16 11.88 27.14 -14.62
N LEU A 17 10.75 26.55 -15.00
CA LEU A 17 9.70 27.24 -15.77
C LEU A 17 8.91 28.21 -14.90
N GLY A 18 8.74 27.90 -13.61
CA GLY A 18 8.10 28.80 -12.65
C GLY A 18 8.84 30.12 -12.48
N LYS A 19 10.16 30.19 -12.72
CA LYS A 19 10.91 31.46 -12.73
C LYS A 19 10.47 32.41 -13.85
N ALA A 20 9.95 31.88 -14.95
CA ALA A 20 9.50 32.66 -16.10
C ALA A 20 8.02 33.09 -16.01
N ILE A 21 7.24 32.46 -15.12
CA ILE A 21 5.81 32.73 -14.92
C ILE A 21 5.63 33.36 -13.54
N PRO A 22 5.16 34.62 -13.42
CA PRO A 22 4.94 35.21 -12.11
C PRO A 22 3.88 34.42 -11.31
N CYS A 23 4.32 33.79 -10.22
CA CYS A 23 3.53 32.94 -9.33
C CYS A 23 2.33 33.66 -8.69
N ASP A 24 2.38 34.99 -8.64
CA ASP A 24 1.35 35.85 -8.06
C ASP A 24 0.15 36.06 -8.99
N THR A 25 0.29 35.74 -10.28
CA THR A 25 -0.80 35.77 -11.25
C THR A 25 -1.74 34.57 -11.07
N SER A 26 -3.00 34.72 -11.50
CA SER A 26 -3.96 33.61 -11.50
C SER A 26 -3.48 32.40 -12.32
N TRP A 27 -2.67 32.65 -13.35
CA TRP A 27 -2.10 31.60 -14.19
C TRP A 27 -0.92 30.90 -13.50
N GLY A 28 -0.01 31.64 -12.86
CA GLY A 28 1.08 31.07 -12.04
C GLY A 28 0.55 30.18 -10.91
N LYS A 29 -0.48 30.62 -10.18
CA LYS A 29 -1.12 29.80 -9.13
C LYS A 29 -1.76 28.52 -9.66
N SER A 30 -2.38 28.59 -10.84
CA SER A 30 -3.01 27.43 -11.47
C SER A 30 -1.96 26.43 -11.97
N PHE A 31 -0.83 26.94 -12.45
CA PHE A 31 0.33 26.16 -12.86
C PHE A 31 0.96 25.41 -11.67
N GLU A 32 1.31 26.12 -10.59
CA GLU A 32 1.85 25.50 -9.36
C GLU A 32 0.90 24.44 -8.79
N ASN A 33 -0.40 24.73 -8.76
CA ASN A 33 -1.39 23.77 -8.26
C ASN A 33 -1.47 22.50 -9.12
N ALA A 34 -1.38 22.62 -10.45
CA ALA A 34 -1.38 21.47 -11.34
C ALA A 34 -0.16 20.56 -11.13
N TYR A 35 1.03 21.16 -10.97
CA TYR A 35 2.25 20.40 -10.68
C TYR A 35 2.20 19.77 -9.29
N ALA A 36 1.73 20.49 -8.28
CA ALA A 36 1.56 19.94 -6.94
C ALA A 36 0.59 18.76 -6.93
N MET A 37 -0.54 18.85 -7.64
CA MET A 37 -1.48 17.72 -7.79
C MET A 37 -0.83 16.53 -8.51
N ALA A 38 -0.08 16.76 -9.58
CA ALA A 38 0.59 15.70 -10.34
C ALA A 38 1.64 14.98 -9.49
N ILE A 39 2.46 15.73 -8.74
CA ILE A 39 3.47 15.19 -7.83
C ILE A 39 2.79 14.37 -6.71
N ASN A 40 1.77 14.92 -6.05
CA ASN A 40 1.06 14.21 -4.99
C ASN A 40 0.44 12.90 -5.49
N ALA A 41 -0.15 12.90 -6.69
CA ALA A 41 -0.73 11.69 -7.27
C ALA A 41 0.33 10.61 -7.55
N LEU A 42 1.52 11.00 -8.00
CA LEU A 42 2.63 10.07 -8.22
C LEU A 42 3.19 9.53 -6.90
N GLU A 43 3.31 10.37 -5.86
CA GLU A 43 3.71 9.96 -4.52
C GLU A 43 2.70 8.96 -3.90
N GLU A 44 1.39 9.18 -4.08
CA GLU A 44 0.36 8.22 -3.66
C GLU A 44 0.50 6.87 -4.39
N ILE A 45 0.73 6.90 -5.71
CA ILE A 45 0.92 5.66 -6.49
C ILE A 45 2.16 4.90 -6.02
N GLU A 46 3.26 5.59 -5.71
CA GLU A 46 4.47 4.97 -5.18
C GLU A 46 4.22 4.30 -3.81
N GLN A 47 3.46 4.96 -2.93
CA GLN A 47 3.05 4.37 -1.65
C GLN A 47 2.24 3.09 -1.85
N TYR A 48 1.25 3.08 -2.76
CA TYR A 48 0.48 1.87 -3.06
C TYR A 48 1.34 0.76 -3.64
N ARG A 49 2.29 1.08 -4.54
CA ARG A 49 3.21 0.08 -5.09
C ARG A 49 4.15 -0.52 -4.04
N THR A 50 4.53 0.26 -3.03
CA THR A 50 5.35 -0.22 -1.92
C THR A 50 4.61 -1.25 -1.05
N ILE A 51 3.28 -1.14 -0.94
CA ILE A 51 2.44 -2.11 -0.22
C ILE A 51 2.39 -3.45 -0.97
N GLY A 52 2.37 -3.41 -2.30
CA GLY A 52 2.34 -4.58 -3.17
C GLY A 52 1.23 -4.51 -4.20
N THR A 53 1.05 -5.59 -4.95
CA THR A 53 -0.02 -5.73 -5.94
C THR A 53 -1.37 -5.98 -5.27
N VAL A 54 -2.45 -5.67 -6.00
CA VAL A 54 -3.82 -5.96 -5.54
C VAL A 54 -4.01 -7.46 -5.25
N GLU A 55 -3.38 -8.33 -6.05
CA GLU A 55 -3.45 -9.79 -5.85
C GLU A 55 -2.76 -10.22 -4.54
N GLU A 56 -1.58 -9.68 -4.24
CA GLU A 56 -0.88 -9.94 -2.97
C GLU A 56 -1.69 -9.45 -1.78
N CYS A 57 -2.31 -8.27 -1.89
CA CYS A 57 -3.19 -7.73 -0.84
C CYS A 57 -4.42 -8.62 -0.62
N GLN A 58 -5.02 -9.14 -1.69
CA GLN A 58 -6.15 -10.07 -1.60
C GLN A 58 -5.76 -11.39 -0.93
N LYS A 59 -4.61 -11.96 -1.29
CA LYS A 59 -4.06 -13.17 -0.64
C LYS A 59 -3.82 -12.94 0.85
N ALA A 60 -3.17 -11.82 1.21
CA ALA A 60 -2.93 -11.45 2.60
C ALA A 60 -4.23 -11.28 3.41
N MET A 61 -5.27 -10.68 2.81
CA MET A 61 -6.58 -10.55 3.45
C MET A 61 -7.27 -11.89 3.67
N THR A 62 -7.22 -12.81 2.69
CA THR A 62 -7.78 -14.16 2.81
C THR A 62 -7.10 -14.93 3.94
N VAL A 63 -5.77 -14.97 3.95
CA VAL A 63 -4.99 -15.61 5.03
C VAL A 63 -5.35 -15.03 6.39
N ARG A 64 -5.39 -13.70 6.50
CA ARG A 64 -5.74 -13.04 7.77
C ARG A 64 -7.12 -13.46 8.27
N ARG A 65 -8.12 -13.52 7.38
CA ARG A 65 -9.49 -13.92 7.73
C ARG A 65 -9.53 -15.37 8.22
N GLU A 66 -8.96 -16.29 7.46
CA GLU A 66 -9.02 -17.72 7.78
C GLU A 66 -8.22 -18.06 9.04
N VAL A 67 -7.05 -17.44 9.23
CA VAL A 67 -6.28 -17.58 10.47
C VAL A 67 -7.06 -17.04 11.67
N GLN A 68 -7.75 -15.91 11.52
CA GLN A 68 -8.59 -15.37 12.59
C GLN A 68 -9.73 -16.32 12.94
N GLU A 69 -10.40 -16.91 11.94
CA GLU A 69 -11.46 -17.90 12.14
C GLU A 69 -10.96 -19.13 12.91
N ILE A 70 -9.77 -19.66 12.56
CA ILE A 70 -9.13 -20.79 13.26
C ILE A 70 -8.84 -20.42 14.73
N VAL A 71 -8.25 -19.24 14.96
CA VAL A 71 -7.90 -18.78 16.31
C VAL A 71 -9.14 -18.52 17.16
N ASP A 72 -10.20 -17.94 16.58
CA ASP A 72 -11.47 -17.68 17.28
C ASP A 72 -12.15 -19.00 17.67
N GLN A 73 -12.12 -20.01 16.79
CA GLN A 73 -12.64 -21.35 17.11
C GLN A 73 -11.90 -21.97 18.29
N GLN A 74 -10.56 -21.90 18.31
CA GLN A 74 -9.74 -22.37 19.42
C GLN A 74 -10.12 -21.69 20.74
N LEU A 75 -10.28 -20.37 20.72
CA LEU A 75 -10.66 -19.56 21.89
C LEU A 75 -12.05 -19.94 22.43
N ILE A 76 -13.02 -20.17 21.55
CA ILE A 76 -14.38 -20.59 21.92
C ILE A 76 -14.38 -22.01 22.50
N ALA A 77 -13.61 -22.92 21.91
CA ALA A 77 -13.53 -24.30 22.34
C ALA A 77 -12.83 -24.46 23.71
N GLY A 78 -12.09 -23.44 24.16
CA GLY A 78 -11.34 -23.49 25.42
C GLY A 78 -10.18 -24.48 25.38
N GLU A 79 -9.71 -24.78 24.17
CA GLU A 79 -8.70 -25.79 23.86
C GLU A 79 -7.29 -25.27 24.17
N ASN A 80 -6.73 -25.77 25.26
CA ASN A 80 -5.46 -25.31 25.82
C ASN A 80 -4.42 -26.45 25.92
N SER A 81 -4.75 -27.64 25.41
CA SER A 81 -3.81 -28.76 25.45
C SER A 81 -2.72 -28.61 24.38
N TYR A 82 -1.60 -29.27 24.61
CA TYR A 82 -0.49 -29.26 23.64
C TYR A 82 -0.91 -29.80 22.27
N GLU A 83 -1.70 -30.88 22.23
CA GLU A 83 -2.14 -31.50 20.98
C GLU A 83 -3.06 -30.57 20.16
N GLU A 84 -4.00 -29.90 20.83
CA GLU A 84 -4.93 -28.95 20.19
C GLU A 84 -4.18 -27.71 19.67
N ILE A 85 -3.26 -27.15 20.47
CA ILE A 85 -2.42 -26.03 20.05
C ILE A 85 -1.58 -26.40 18.82
N TYR A 86 -1.02 -27.61 18.79
CA TYR A 86 -0.25 -28.09 17.63
C TYR A 86 -1.13 -28.30 16.40
N ALA A 87 -2.35 -28.82 16.56
CA ALA A 87 -3.29 -28.97 15.46
C ALA A 87 -3.65 -27.61 14.84
N CYS A 88 -4.00 -26.63 15.67
CA CYS A 88 -4.27 -25.24 15.28
C CYS A 88 -3.10 -24.62 14.50
N PHE A 89 -1.87 -24.79 15.01
CA PHE A 89 -0.66 -24.33 14.31
C PHE A 89 -0.53 -24.93 12.91
N TRP A 90 -0.74 -26.24 12.76
CA TRP A 90 -0.66 -26.89 11.46
C TRP A 90 -1.73 -26.44 10.48
N GLU A 91 -2.94 -26.11 10.96
CA GLU A 91 -4.00 -25.54 10.13
C GLU A 91 -3.63 -24.14 9.62
N ILE A 92 -3.11 -23.28 10.48
CA ILE A 92 -2.60 -21.96 10.11
C ILE A 92 -1.49 -22.10 9.06
N VAL A 93 -0.53 -23.02 9.25
CA VAL A 93 0.54 -23.27 8.29
C VAL A 93 -0.02 -23.67 6.92
N LYS A 94 -1.03 -24.55 6.86
CA LYS A 94 -1.67 -24.95 5.60
C LYS A 94 -2.32 -23.76 4.90
N VAL A 95 -3.04 -22.90 5.63
CA VAL A 95 -3.68 -21.70 5.08
C VAL A 95 -2.63 -20.76 4.48
N VAL A 96 -1.52 -20.52 5.19
CA VAL A 96 -0.43 -19.67 4.69
C VAL A 96 0.19 -20.26 3.41
N GLN A 97 0.51 -21.55 3.41
CA GLN A 97 1.11 -22.25 2.25
C GLN A 97 0.18 -22.34 1.03
N ALA A 98 -1.14 -22.32 1.23
CA ALA A 98 -2.09 -22.37 0.11
C ALA A 98 -2.21 -21.02 -0.63
N ASN A 99 -1.82 -19.92 0.03
CA ASN A 99 -2.00 -18.56 -0.48
C ASN A 99 -0.68 -17.89 -0.92
N TYR A 100 0.48 -18.51 -0.65
CA TYR A 100 1.83 -18.05 -1.02
C TYR A 100 2.66 -19.20 -1.59
#